data_AF-D8Q4J5-F1
#
_entry.id   AF-D8Q4J5-F1
#
_cell.length_a   1.000
_cell.length_b   1.000
_cell.length_c   1.000
_cell.angle_alpha   90.00
_cell.angle_beta   90.00
_cell.angle_gamma   90.00
#
_symmetry.space_group_name_H-M   'P 1'
#
loop_
_entity.id
_entity.type
_entity.pdbx_description
1 polymer ?
#
loop_
_entity_poly.entity_id
_entity_poly.type
_entity_poly.pdbx_seq_one_letter_code
_entity_poly.pdbx_strand_id
1 'polypeptide(L)'
;MKGADLPSRAPLPLLALNTPEDLKGFATGCDSDVGGRSTAKLELDTDPKRLLPGKSAVGRFWGEMRLDVQPGKERTLRSGYAGFRSMPRPTLFGEMLHNVSYHDYLALRVRAGGDPRTWNSYFVNIQTEGGYSNDLWQHRLYFKRSDGGWEDVYFSTTACKSSSLMRLSLVPHPDSLARSSHPSSIVIPPSVSLPFPHIHLSSQIPFDNFVRKNAGEIARDQYKMPRNQLRTIGVSILGGNSLVAGPYELGIDTISAVVEPGDIQEAQSEKA
;
A
#
# COMPACT_ATOMS: atom_id res chain seq x y z
N MET A 1 -29.15 -21.38 -25.61
CA MET A 1 -28.58 -21.02 -24.30
C MET A 1 -27.56 -19.93 -24.55
N LYS A 2 -27.82 -18.68 -24.14
CA LYS A 2 -26.80 -17.62 -24.23
C LYS A 2 -25.71 -17.97 -23.21
N GLY A 3 -24.47 -18.09 -23.67
CA GLY A 3 -23.32 -18.35 -22.81
C GLY A 3 -23.23 -17.29 -21.72
N ALA A 4 -22.76 -17.68 -20.53
CA ALA A 4 -22.55 -16.74 -19.43
C ALA A 4 -21.65 -15.59 -19.91
N ASP A 5 -22.10 -14.35 -19.71
CA ASP A 5 -21.29 -13.17 -20.01
C ASP A 5 -19.98 -13.27 -19.22
N LEU A 6 -18.86 -12.99 -19.89
CA LEU A 6 -17.55 -13.00 -19.25
C LEU A 6 -17.52 -11.98 -18.10
N PRO A 7 -16.88 -12.32 -16.96
CA PRO A 7 -16.78 -11.41 -15.82
C PRO A 7 -16.01 -10.14 -16.22
N SER A 8 -16.55 -8.99 -15.83
CA SER A 8 -15.96 -7.69 -16.16
C SER A 8 -14.55 -7.54 -15.55
N ARG A 9 -13.60 -7.17 -16.40
CA ARG A 9 -12.22 -6.82 -16.04
C ARG A 9 -11.97 -5.32 -15.95
N ALA A 10 -13.03 -4.50 -16.06
CA ALA A 10 -12.93 -3.06 -15.89
C ALA A 10 -12.53 -2.70 -14.44
N PRO A 11 -11.85 -1.56 -14.21
CA PRO A 11 -11.57 -1.06 -12.87
C PRO A 11 -12.85 -1.04 -12.01
N LEU A 12 -12.81 -1.70 -10.86
CA LEU A 12 -13.94 -1.78 -9.94
C LEU A 12 -13.74 -0.74 -8.82
N PRO A 13 -14.47 0.38 -8.81
CA PRO A 13 -14.40 1.35 -7.71
C PRO A 13 -14.93 0.69 -6.44
N LEU A 14 -14.11 0.66 -5.40
CA LEU A 14 -14.46 0.10 -4.09
C LEU A 14 -14.91 1.20 -3.14
N LEU A 15 -14.16 2.30 -3.10
CA LEU A 15 -14.42 3.45 -2.24
C LEU A 15 -14.08 4.75 -2.97
N ALA A 16 -14.85 5.79 -2.69
CA ALA A 16 -14.56 7.17 -3.06
C ALA A 16 -14.65 8.03 -1.79
N LEU A 17 -13.92 9.15 -1.77
CA LEU A 17 -13.99 10.13 -0.68
C LEU A 17 -14.12 11.54 -1.28
N ASN A 18 -15.11 11.76 -2.13
CA ASN A 18 -15.23 13.01 -2.90
C ASN A 18 -16.48 13.82 -2.54
N THR A 19 -17.39 13.23 -1.76
CA THR A 19 -18.65 13.85 -1.35
C THR A 19 -18.88 13.73 0.15
N PRO A 20 -19.72 14.61 0.75
CA PRO A 20 -20.09 14.48 2.15
C PRO A 20 -20.79 13.15 2.45
N GLU A 21 -21.52 12.61 1.47
CA GLU A 21 -22.19 11.31 1.54
C GLU A 21 -21.19 10.17 1.64
N ASP A 22 -20.11 10.23 0.86
CA ASP A 22 -19.02 9.26 0.94
C ASP A 22 -18.43 9.20 2.35
N LEU A 23 -18.14 10.37 2.96
CA LEU A 23 -17.55 10.45 4.30
C LEU A 23 -18.39 9.75 5.37
N LYS A 24 -19.72 9.78 5.25
CA LYS A 24 -20.62 9.10 6.18
C LYS A 24 -20.44 7.58 6.15
N GLY A 25 -19.80 7.01 5.14
CA GLY A 25 -19.47 5.60 5.02
C GLY A 25 -18.18 5.19 5.74
N PHE A 26 -17.51 6.09 6.46
CA PHE A 26 -16.24 5.83 7.11
C PHE A 26 -16.27 6.07 8.62
N ALA A 27 -15.45 5.31 9.34
CA ALA A 27 -15.15 5.53 10.74
C ALA A 27 -13.65 5.77 10.92
N THR A 28 -13.28 6.74 11.75
CA THR A 28 -11.91 6.99 12.19
C THR A 28 -11.65 6.33 13.55
N GLY A 29 -10.39 6.07 13.85
CA GLY A 29 -9.97 5.59 15.17
C GLY A 29 -8.48 5.82 15.39
N CYS A 30 -8.07 6.01 16.63
CA CYS A 30 -6.66 6.23 16.98
C CYS A 30 -6.34 5.73 18.39
N ASP A 31 -5.06 5.73 18.76
CA ASP A 31 -4.62 5.26 20.07
C ASP A 31 -5.20 6.07 21.25
N SER A 32 -5.73 7.27 21.03
CA SER A 32 -6.34 8.09 22.09
C SER A 32 -7.54 7.42 22.74
N ASP A 33 -8.24 6.54 22.01
CA ASP A 33 -9.36 5.74 22.49
C ASP A 33 -8.98 4.79 23.65
N VAL A 34 -7.69 4.44 23.75
CA VAL A 34 -7.15 3.52 24.76
C VAL A 34 -6.13 4.19 25.68
N GLY A 35 -5.91 5.50 25.56
CA GLY A 35 -5.04 6.32 26.42
C GLY A 35 -3.75 6.80 25.76
N GLY A 36 -3.64 6.68 24.44
CA GLY A 36 -2.65 7.39 23.64
C GLY A 36 -2.98 8.87 23.48
N ARG A 37 -2.22 9.57 22.64
CA ARG A 37 -2.36 11.01 22.41
C ARG A 37 -2.36 11.38 20.93
N SER A 38 -2.43 10.40 20.03
CA SER A 38 -2.56 10.66 18.60
C SER A 38 -3.95 11.23 18.31
N THR A 39 -4.07 11.93 17.18
CA THR A 39 -5.35 12.44 16.68
C THR A 39 -5.63 11.92 15.29
N ALA A 40 -6.91 11.73 14.94
CA ALA A 40 -7.33 11.27 13.63
C ALA A 40 -8.57 12.02 13.14
N LYS A 41 -8.45 12.65 11.98
CA LYS A 41 -9.55 13.35 11.31
C LYS A 41 -9.67 12.87 9.86
N LEU A 42 -10.91 12.73 9.41
CA LEU A 42 -11.23 12.42 8.02
C LEU A 42 -12.30 13.41 7.55
N GLU A 43 -11.91 14.29 6.63
CA GLU A 43 -12.72 15.41 6.15
C GLU A 43 -12.58 15.56 4.64
N LEU A 44 -13.41 16.40 4.03
CA LEU A 44 -13.21 16.81 2.64
C LEU A 44 -12.27 18.00 2.58
N ASP A 45 -11.37 17.96 1.63
CA ASP A 45 -10.50 19.06 1.25
C ASP A 45 -10.93 19.66 -0.07
N THR A 46 -11.17 20.96 -0.05
CA THR A 46 -11.62 21.76 -1.20
C THR A 46 -10.55 22.76 -1.65
N ASP A 47 -9.33 22.66 -1.12
CA ASP A 47 -8.23 23.56 -1.48
C ASP A 47 -7.79 23.35 -2.93
N PRO A 48 -7.91 24.38 -3.81
CA PRO A 48 -7.57 24.27 -5.22
C PRO A 48 -6.15 23.77 -5.50
N LYS A 49 -5.20 23.98 -4.59
CA LYS A 49 -3.81 23.50 -4.75
C LYS A 49 -3.68 21.99 -4.57
N ARG A 50 -4.62 21.37 -3.85
CA ARG A 50 -4.60 19.96 -3.47
C ARG A 50 -5.69 19.15 -4.15
N LEU A 51 -6.63 19.80 -4.86
CA LEU A 51 -7.63 19.14 -5.67
C LEU A 51 -7.06 18.52 -6.95
N LEU A 52 -7.69 17.43 -7.38
CA LEU A 52 -7.48 16.88 -8.72
C LEU A 52 -8.28 17.69 -9.76
N PRO A 53 -7.79 17.80 -11.01
CA PRO A 53 -8.54 18.44 -12.08
C PRO A 53 -9.94 17.84 -12.25
N GLY A 54 -10.98 18.69 -12.27
CA GLY A 54 -12.37 18.27 -12.42
C GLY A 54 -13.04 17.72 -11.15
N LYS A 55 -12.37 17.76 -9.99
CA LYS A 55 -12.95 17.38 -8.69
C LYS A 55 -13.25 18.62 -7.85
N SER A 56 -14.40 18.62 -7.18
CA SER A 56 -14.81 19.70 -6.26
C SER A 56 -14.28 19.50 -4.84
N ALA A 57 -14.05 18.25 -4.44
CA ALA A 57 -13.51 17.87 -3.15
C ALA A 57 -12.75 16.54 -3.28
N VAL A 58 -11.83 16.31 -2.35
CA VAL A 58 -11.09 15.06 -2.16
C VAL A 58 -11.03 14.72 -0.68
N GLY A 59 -10.84 13.46 -0.33
CA GLY A 59 -10.72 13.02 1.05
C GLY A 59 -9.40 13.45 1.64
N ARG A 60 -9.41 13.90 2.89
CA ARG A 60 -8.22 14.27 3.65
C ARG A 60 -8.24 13.57 4.99
N PHE A 61 -7.35 12.59 5.11
CA PHE A 61 -7.04 11.96 6.39
C PHE A 61 -5.83 12.65 7.00
N TRP A 62 -5.98 13.25 8.18
CA TRP A 62 -4.91 14.04 8.79
C TRP A 62 -4.98 14.04 10.31
N GLY A 63 -3.86 14.40 10.93
CA GLY A 63 -3.75 14.47 12.38
C GLY A 63 -2.31 14.63 12.84
N GLU A 64 -2.12 14.43 14.13
CA GLU A 64 -0.84 14.46 14.81
C GLU A 64 -0.54 13.07 15.36
N MET A 65 0.57 12.47 14.94
CA MET A 65 1.05 11.19 15.43
C MET A 65 1.88 11.40 16.69
N ARG A 66 1.48 10.76 17.79
CA ARG A 66 2.12 10.87 19.10
C ARG A 66 2.46 9.47 19.63
N LEU A 67 3.65 9.36 20.22
CA LEU A 67 4.13 8.10 20.79
C LEU A 67 4.02 8.07 22.31
N ASP A 68 3.80 9.22 22.92
CA ASP A 68 3.53 9.34 24.34
C ASP A 68 2.10 8.90 24.67
N VAL A 69 1.97 8.32 25.86
CA VAL A 69 0.69 7.87 26.41
C VAL A 69 0.38 8.61 27.69
N GLN A 70 -0.83 8.44 28.19
CA GLN A 70 -1.18 8.91 29.52
C GLN A 70 -0.34 8.21 30.61
N PRO A 71 0.02 8.94 31.69
CA PRO A 71 0.75 8.38 32.82
C PRO A 71 0.10 7.09 33.35
N GLY A 72 0.89 6.02 33.49
CA GLY A 72 0.44 4.72 34.00
C GLY A 72 0.03 3.70 32.92
N LYS A 73 0.05 4.08 31.63
CA LYS A 73 -0.26 3.17 30.51
C LYS A 73 0.94 2.82 29.63
N GLU A 74 2.13 3.33 29.95
CA GLU A 74 3.36 3.23 29.14
C GLU A 74 3.80 1.78 28.87
N ARG A 75 3.54 0.86 29.81
CA ARG A 75 3.97 -0.54 29.70
C ARG A 75 2.94 -1.45 29.04
N THR A 76 1.71 -0.97 28.87
CA THR A 76 0.58 -1.82 28.46
C THR A 76 0.04 -1.42 27.09
N LEU A 77 0.19 -0.15 26.71
CA LEU A 77 -0.34 0.38 25.47
C LEU A 77 0.72 0.48 24.37
N ARG A 78 0.43 -0.09 23.20
CA ARG A 78 1.14 0.22 21.95
C ARG A 78 0.56 1.51 21.34
N SER A 79 1.21 2.63 21.61
CA SER A 79 0.86 3.94 21.04
C SER A 79 1.38 4.12 19.61
N GLY A 80 1.00 5.22 18.99
CA GLY A 80 1.37 5.59 17.64
C GLY A 80 0.48 4.91 16.60
N TYR A 81 -0.84 4.99 16.74
CA TYR A 81 -1.80 4.48 15.77
C TYR A 81 -2.88 5.51 15.46
N ALA A 82 -3.16 5.68 14.17
CA ALA A 82 -4.34 6.37 13.68
C ALA A 82 -4.78 5.77 12.35
N GLY A 83 -6.07 5.73 12.09
CA GLY A 83 -6.58 5.23 10.82
C GLY A 83 -8.05 5.54 10.59
N PHE A 84 -8.50 5.20 9.40
CA PHE A 84 -9.91 5.17 9.05
C PHE A 84 -10.23 3.88 8.29
N ARG A 85 -11.49 3.47 8.31
CA ARG A 85 -12.00 2.33 7.55
C ARG A 85 -13.41 2.58 7.06
N SER A 86 -13.78 1.95 5.96
CA SER A 86 -15.19 1.89 5.56
C SER A 86 -16.00 1.13 6.60
N MET A 87 -17.23 1.57 6.81
CA MET A 87 -18.18 0.88 7.67
C MET A 87 -18.81 -0.30 6.92
N PRO A 88 -19.12 -1.40 7.63
CA PRO A 88 -19.93 -2.47 7.07
C PRO A 88 -21.25 -1.93 6.53
N ARG A 89 -21.73 -2.52 5.44
CA ARG A 89 -22.97 -2.13 4.77
C ARG A 89 -24.03 -3.21 4.98
N PRO A 90 -24.78 -3.19 6.09
CA PRO A 90 -25.80 -4.19 6.35
C PRO A 90 -26.97 -4.06 5.39
N THR A 91 -27.53 -5.19 4.99
CA THR A 91 -28.76 -5.34 4.20
C THR A 91 -29.69 -6.33 4.90
N LEU A 92 -30.95 -6.45 4.45
CA LEU A 92 -31.90 -7.44 4.99
C LEU A 92 -31.45 -8.90 4.80
N PHE A 93 -30.48 -9.15 3.91
CA PHE A 93 -29.99 -10.49 3.56
C PHE A 93 -28.53 -10.73 4.00
N GLY A 94 -28.00 -9.91 4.91
CA GLY A 94 -26.60 -9.96 5.36
C GLY A 94 -25.83 -8.71 4.99
N GLU A 95 -24.50 -8.77 5.05
CA GLU A 95 -23.65 -7.62 4.74
C GLU A 95 -23.27 -7.57 3.26
N MET A 96 -23.20 -6.35 2.70
CA MET A 96 -22.80 -6.12 1.32
C MET A 96 -21.27 -6.13 1.19
N LEU A 97 -20.76 -7.22 0.61
CA LEU A 97 -19.33 -7.45 0.41
C LEU A 97 -18.91 -7.12 -1.03
N HIS A 98 -17.63 -6.80 -1.21
CA HIS A 98 -17.03 -6.63 -2.52
C HIS A 98 -16.44 -7.96 -3.01
N ASN A 99 -16.74 -8.29 -4.27
CA ASN A 99 -16.09 -9.40 -4.97
C ASN A 99 -15.05 -8.84 -5.95
N VAL A 100 -13.77 -9.04 -5.63
CA VAL A 100 -12.59 -8.66 -6.42
C VAL A 100 -11.86 -9.89 -6.97
N SER A 101 -12.56 -11.03 -7.11
CA SER A 101 -11.95 -12.29 -7.57
C SER A 101 -11.37 -12.20 -8.99
N TYR A 102 -11.83 -11.23 -9.78
CA TYR A 102 -11.39 -10.98 -11.15
C TYR A 102 -10.41 -9.82 -11.28
N HIS A 103 -9.90 -9.33 -10.15
CA HIS A 103 -8.92 -8.24 -10.08
C HIS A 103 -7.70 -8.70 -9.29
N ASP A 104 -6.53 -8.23 -9.71
CA ASP A 104 -5.25 -8.71 -9.18
C ASP A 104 -4.62 -7.72 -8.21
N TYR A 105 -4.91 -6.43 -8.40
CA TYR A 105 -4.30 -5.34 -7.67
C TYR A 105 -5.33 -4.45 -7.01
N LEU A 106 -4.97 -3.94 -5.85
CA LEU A 106 -5.61 -2.78 -5.27
C LEU A 106 -4.94 -1.51 -5.79
N ALA A 107 -5.75 -0.53 -6.14
CA ALA A 107 -5.35 0.77 -6.63
C ALA A 107 -5.85 1.89 -5.75
N LEU A 108 -4.93 2.77 -5.35
CA LEU A 108 -5.24 3.95 -4.57
C LEU A 108 -4.77 5.20 -5.31
N ARG A 109 -5.67 6.16 -5.52
CA ARG A 109 -5.33 7.52 -5.94
C ARG A 109 -5.10 8.34 -4.68
N VAL A 110 -3.85 8.62 -4.35
CA VAL A 110 -3.47 9.23 -3.06
C VAL A 110 -2.41 10.31 -3.20
N ARG A 111 -2.27 11.11 -2.14
CA ARG A 111 -1.27 12.17 -2.03
C ARG A 111 -0.72 12.22 -0.61
N ALA A 112 0.56 11.92 -0.43
CA ALA A 112 1.21 12.06 0.87
C ALA A 112 1.45 13.55 1.19
N GLY A 113 1.16 13.95 2.43
CA GLY A 113 1.41 15.28 2.97
C GLY A 113 1.89 15.20 4.42
N GLY A 114 1.98 16.35 5.11
CA GLY A 114 2.52 16.41 6.47
C GLY A 114 4.05 16.28 6.48
N ASP A 115 4.61 15.81 7.59
CA ASP A 115 6.06 15.62 7.75
C ASP A 115 6.55 14.46 6.86
N PRO A 116 7.60 14.64 6.02
CA PRO A 116 8.18 13.58 5.19
C PRO A 116 8.54 12.29 5.93
N ARG A 117 8.83 12.36 7.24
CA ARG A 117 9.08 11.18 8.09
C ARG A 117 7.87 10.25 8.19
N THR A 118 6.66 10.79 8.00
CA THR A 118 5.41 10.04 8.11
C THR A 118 5.03 9.30 6.82
N TRP A 119 5.57 9.68 5.67
CA TRP A 119 5.11 9.20 4.36
C TRP A 119 5.26 7.69 4.19
N ASN A 120 6.33 7.09 4.71
CA ASN A 120 6.52 5.65 4.61
C ASN A 120 5.88 4.87 5.76
N SER A 121 4.95 5.46 6.52
CA SER A 121 4.33 4.82 7.68
C SER A 121 2.86 4.45 7.49
N TYR A 122 2.33 4.59 6.27
CA TYR A 122 0.96 4.23 5.93
C TYR A 122 0.81 2.76 5.52
N PHE A 123 -0.35 2.20 5.83
CA PHE A 123 -0.73 0.83 5.55
C PHE A 123 -2.18 0.80 5.09
N VAL A 124 -2.47 -0.03 4.08
CA VAL A 124 -3.84 -0.38 3.72
C VAL A 124 -4.22 -1.64 4.47
N ASN A 125 -5.43 -1.63 5.00
CA ASN A 125 -6.00 -2.73 5.75
C ASN A 125 -7.29 -3.18 5.07
N ILE A 126 -7.44 -4.49 4.87
CA ILE A 126 -8.65 -5.11 4.33
C ILE A 126 -9.17 -6.11 5.36
N GLN A 127 -10.45 -6.06 5.65
CA GLN A 127 -11.14 -7.10 6.41
C GLN A 127 -11.98 -7.93 5.44
N THR A 128 -11.86 -9.25 5.52
CA THR A 128 -12.72 -10.18 4.77
C THR A 128 -13.76 -10.80 5.69
N GLU A 129 -14.88 -11.23 5.13
CA GLU A 129 -15.76 -12.16 5.85
C GLU A 129 -15.03 -13.51 5.99
N GLY A 130 -15.08 -14.10 7.18
CA GLY A 130 -14.39 -15.34 7.49
C GLY A 130 -14.81 -15.85 8.87
N GLY A 131 -14.54 -17.13 9.16
CA GLY A 131 -14.92 -17.76 10.44
C GLY A 131 -14.30 -17.12 11.69
N TYR A 132 -13.29 -16.25 11.52
CA TYR A 132 -12.66 -15.48 12.57
C TYR A 132 -12.83 -13.98 12.30
N SER A 133 -13.62 -13.30 13.13
CA SER A 133 -14.02 -11.90 12.94
C SER A 133 -12.87 -10.87 12.97
N ASN A 134 -11.67 -11.29 13.38
CA ASN A 134 -10.56 -10.40 13.72
C ASN A 134 -9.39 -10.43 12.72
N ASP A 135 -9.53 -11.16 11.61
CA ASP A 135 -8.50 -11.22 10.59
C ASP A 135 -8.43 -9.89 9.82
N LEU A 136 -7.23 -9.31 9.79
CA LEU A 136 -6.92 -8.06 9.12
C LEU A 136 -5.76 -8.30 8.15
N TRP A 137 -6.04 -8.12 6.87
CA TRP A 137 -5.05 -8.20 5.81
C TRP A 137 -4.38 -6.84 5.71
N GLN A 138 -3.06 -6.78 5.83
CA GLN A 138 -2.33 -5.53 5.87
C GLN A 138 -1.22 -5.49 4.81
N HIS A 139 -1.13 -4.36 4.10
CA HIS A 139 -0.06 -4.07 3.15
C HIS A 139 0.48 -2.66 3.37
N ARG A 140 1.81 -2.47 3.28
CA ARG A 140 2.42 -1.14 3.45
C ARG A 140 2.26 -0.31 2.19
N LEU A 141 2.01 1.00 2.35
CA LEU A 141 2.04 1.95 1.25
C LEU A 141 3.42 2.55 1.10
N TYR A 142 3.87 2.64 -0.14
CA TYR A 142 5.09 3.33 -0.52
C TYR A 142 4.75 4.41 -1.55
N PHE A 143 5.22 5.61 -1.27
CA PHE A 143 5.04 6.79 -2.12
C PHE A 143 6.32 6.98 -2.93
N LYS A 144 6.19 7.18 -4.24
CA LYS A 144 7.34 7.46 -5.11
C LYS A 144 7.59 8.95 -5.21
N ARG A 145 6.52 9.74 -5.09
CA ARG A 145 6.59 11.18 -5.19
C ARG A 145 7.07 11.76 -3.87
N SER A 146 8.05 12.65 -3.97
CA SER A 146 8.52 13.44 -2.84
C SER A 146 8.06 14.90 -2.88
N ASP A 147 7.29 15.28 -3.90
CA ASP A 147 6.81 16.64 -4.12
C ASP A 147 5.40 16.89 -3.54
N GLY A 148 4.83 15.88 -2.86
CA GLY A 148 3.48 15.95 -2.31
C GLY A 148 2.38 16.04 -3.38
N GLY A 149 2.68 15.64 -4.62
CA GLY A 149 1.70 15.54 -5.71
C GLY A 149 0.89 14.24 -5.64
N TRP A 150 -0.23 14.20 -6.35
CA TRP A 150 -1.05 13.00 -6.47
C TRP A 150 -0.33 11.89 -7.24
N GLU A 151 -0.43 10.66 -6.74
CA GLU A 151 0.07 9.47 -7.41
C GLU A 151 -0.89 8.29 -7.30
N ASP A 152 -0.72 7.38 -8.24
CA ASP A 152 -1.46 6.14 -8.35
C ASP A 152 -0.65 5.00 -7.76
N VAL A 153 -1.03 4.56 -6.56
CA VAL A 153 -0.40 3.42 -5.88
C VAL A 153 -1.09 2.14 -6.31
N TYR A 154 -0.77 1.69 -7.51
CA TYR A 154 -0.96 0.32 -7.99
C TYR A 154 0.11 -0.12 -8.97
N PHE A 155 0.94 0.80 -9.48
CA PHE A 155 1.74 0.57 -10.68
C PHE A 155 3.19 1.07 -10.55
N SER A 156 4.13 0.19 -10.88
CA SER A 156 5.52 0.55 -11.18
C SER A 156 6.01 -0.29 -12.35
N THR A 157 5.54 -0.04 -13.57
CA THR A 157 6.36 -0.46 -14.71
C THR A 157 7.45 0.58 -14.93
N THR A 158 8.51 0.50 -14.15
CA THR A 158 9.82 0.69 -14.77
C THR A 158 10.18 -0.63 -15.45
N ALA A 159 9.42 -0.98 -16.49
CA ALA A 159 9.95 -1.86 -17.52
C ALA A 159 10.98 -1.01 -18.27
N CYS A 160 12.22 -1.04 -17.81
CA CYS A 160 13.35 -0.62 -18.61
C CYS A 160 13.39 -1.56 -19.84
N LYS A 161 12.67 -1.19 -20.91
CA LYS A 161 12.97 -1.69 -22.24
C LYS A 161 14.26 -1.01 -22.72
N SER A 162 15.38 -1.30 -22.06
CA SER A 162 16.69 -1.13 -22.70
C SER A 162 17.04 -2.48 -23.31
N SER A 163 16.60 -2.66 -24.55
CA SER A 163 17.23 -3.58 -25.47
C SER A 163 18.66 -3.07 -25.70
N SER A 164 19.60 -3.53 -24.89
CA SER A 164 21.01 -3.57 -25.28
C SER A 164 21.50 -4.98 -25.04
N LEU A 165 21.58 -5.73 -26.14
CA LEU A 165 22.35 -6.95 -26.23
C LEU A 165 23.82 -6.62 -25.94
N MET A 166 24.22 -6.62 -24.67
CA MET A 166 25.62 -6.85 -24.35
C MET A 166 25.88 -8.35 -24.52
N ARG A 167 26.27 -8.69 -25.75
CA ARG A 167 26.95 -9.93 -26.10
C ARG A 167 28.17 -10.05 -25.18
N LEU A 168 28.10 -10.96 -24.21
CA LEU A 168 29.27 -11.36 -23.42
C LEU A 168 30.19 -12.16 -24.34
N SER A 169 31.14 -11.49 -24.99
CA SER A 169 32.23 -12.16 -25.70
C SER A 169 33.25 -12.65 -24.67
N LEU A 170 33.13 -13.91 -24.26
CA LEU A 170 34.23 -14.63 -23.62
C LEU A 170 35.39 -14.72 -24.63
N VAL A 171 36.50 -14.06 -24.31
CA VAL A 171 37.79 -14.33 -24.94
C VAL A 171 38.46 -15.46 -24.13
N PRO A 172 38.81 -16.61 -24.73
CA PRO A 172 39.62 -17.59 -24.04
C PRO A 172 41.10 -17.17 -24.13
N HIS A 173 41.84 -17.26 -23.02
CA HIS A 173 43.30 -17.22 -23.04
C HIS A 173 43.84 -18.51 -22.44
N PRO A 174 44.79 -19.21 -23.10
CA PRO A 174 45.36 -20.45 -22.61
C PRO A 174 46.58 -20.19 -21.71
N ASP A 175 46.87 -21.23 -20.93
CA ASP A 175 47.89 -21.34 -19.89
C ASP A 175 49.32 -20.90 -20.29
N SER A 176 50.04 -20.35 -19.32
CA SER A 176 51.50 -20.52 -19.23
C SER A 176 51.99 -20.41 -17.79
N LEU A 177 52.66 -21.48 -17.36
CA LEU A 177 53.36 -21.68 -16.09
C LEU A 177 54.56 -20.73 -15.94
N ALA A 178 54.78 -20.18 -14.73
CA ALA A 178 56.12 -19.96 -14.18
C ALA A 178 56.09 -19.66 -12.67
N ARG A 179 57.11 -20.14 -11.98
CA ARG A 179 57.36 -20.26 -10.53
C ARG A 179 58.32 -19.16 -10.06
N SER A 180 58.15 -18.60 -8.84
CA SER A 180 59.19 -17.96 -7.96
C SER A 180 58.50 -17.05 -6.92
N SER A 181 58.36 -17.45 -5.65
CA SER A 181 59.16 -17.18 -4.45
C SER A 181 59.16 -15.73 -3.88
N HIS A 182 58.61 -15.66 -2.66
CA HIS A 182 58.85 -14.72 -1.53
C HIS A 182 57.84 -13.59 -1.23
N PRO A 183 57.68 -13.26 0.08
CA PRO A 183 56.46 -12.69 0.66
C PRO A 183 56.56 -11.18 0.88
N SER A 184 55.40 -10.55 1.07
CA SER A 184 55.12 -9.27 1.75
C SER A 184 54.21 -8.37 0.92
N SER A 185 53.29 -7.72 1.63
CA SER A 185 52.32 -6.69 1.18
C SER A 185 50.95 -7.23 0.78
N ILE A 186 50.08 -7.45 1.77
CA ILE A 186 48.63 -7.43 1.56
C ILE A 186 48.27 -6.00 1.16
N VAL A 187 48.12 -5.77 -0.14
CA VAL A 187 47.45 -4.60 -0.67
C VAL A 187 45.95 -4.90 -0.59
N ILE A 188 45.26 -4.25 0.34
CA ILE A 188 43.79 -4.28 0.43
C ILE A 188 43.27 -3.59 -0.85
N PRO A 189 42.55 -4.28 -1.76
CA PRO A 189 41.93 -3.60 -2.88
C PRO A 189 40.86 -2.62 -2.33
N PRO A 190 40.71 -1.43 -2.91
CA PRO A 190 39.65 -0.52 -2.51
C PRO A 190 38.31 -1.24 -2.71
N SER A 191 37.57 -1.32 -1.61
CA SER A 191 36.20 -1.79 -1.46
C SER A 191 35.46 -1.95 -2.78
N VAL A 192 35.36 -3.19 -3.26
CA VAL A 192 34.33 -3.56 -4.23
C VAL A 192 33.01 -3.31 -3.53
N SER A 193 32.37 -2.18 -3.84
CA SER A 193 31.00 -1.95 -3.43
C SER A 193 30.16 -3.03 -4.11
N LEU A 194 29.81 -4.06 -3.35
CA LEU A 194 28.74 -4.97 -3.71
C LEU A 194 27.54 -4.07 -4.08
N PRO A 195 26.92 -4.24 -5.26
CA PRO A 195 25.64 -3.60 -5.51
C PRO A 195 24.70 -4.20 -4.47
N PHE A 196 24.39 -3.43 -3.42
CA PHE A 196 23.26 -3.70 -2.57
C PHE A 196 22.08 -3.97 -3.53
N PRO A 197 21.33 -5.07 -3.38
CA PRO A 197 20.13 -5.22 -4.15
C PRO A 197 19.26 -4.03 -3.77
N HIS A 198 19.11 -3.08 -4.70
CA HIS A 198 18.10 -2.06 -4.61
C HIS A 198 16.80 -2.84 -4.47
N ILE A 199 16.28 -2.93 -3.24
CA ILE A 199 14.93 -3.41 -2.99
C ILE A 199 14.07 -2.42 -3.76
N HIS A 200 13.68 -2.80 -4.98
CA HIS A 200 12.76 -2.02 -5.78
C HIS A 200 11.46 -2.09 -4.98
N LEU A 201 11.21 -1.07 -4.17
CA LEU A 201 9.99 -0.88 -3.41
C LEU A 201 8.88 -0.75 -4.44
N SER A 202 8.31 -1.88 -4.82
CA SER A 202 7.23 -1.94 -5.77
C SER A 202 6.04 -1.23 -5.13
N SER A 203 5.60 -0.14 -5.75
CA SER A 203 4.35 0.55 -5.39
C SER A 203 3.10 -0.24 -5.81
N GLN A 204 3.27 -1.47 -6.28
CA GLN A 204 2.17 -2.36 -6.60
C GLN A 204 1.59 -2.92 -5.30
N ILE A 205 0.27 -3.08 -5.28
CA ILE A 205 -0.44 -3.69 -4.17
C ILE A 205 -1.20 -4.91 -4.69
N PRO A 206 -0.51 -6.02 -5.06
CA PRO A 206 -1.18 -7.27 -5.36
C PRO A 206 -1.98 -7.72 -4.15
N PHE A 207 -3.19 -8.23 -4.37
CA PHE A 207 -3.98 -8.82 -3.30
C PHE A 207 -3.28 -9.99 -2.61
N ASP A 208 -2.35 -10.66 -3.31
CA ASP A 208 -1.56 -11.77 -2.78
C ASP A 208 -0.39 -11.32 -1.88
N ASN A 209 -0.05 -10.03 -1.85
CA ASN A 209 1.02 -9.50 -1.00
C ASN A 209 0.53 -9.05 0.37
N PHE A 210 -0.77 -9.10 0.65
CA PHE A 210 -1.29 -8.73 1.97
C PHE A 210 -0.91 -9.78 3.00
N VAL A 211 -0.38 -9.32 4.13
CA VAL A 211 -0.03 -10.17 5.26
C VAL A 211 -1.22 -10.27 6.20
N ARG A 212 -1.62 -11.50 6.54
CA ARG A 212 -2.70 -11.72 7.50
C ARG A 212 -2.22 -11.44 8.91
N LYS A 213 -2.95 -10.59 9.62
CA LYS A 213 -2.80 -10.33 11.05
C LYS A 213 -4.06 -10.72 11.81
N ASN A 214 -3.88 -11.17 13.04
CA ASN A 214 -4.95 -11.41 13.99
C ASN A 214 -4.62 -10.64 15.27
N ALA A 215 -5.54 -9.79 15.74
CA ALA A 215 -5.34 -8.94 16.92
C ALA A 215 -4.03 -8.10 16.92
N GLY A 216 -3.57 -7.69 15.73
CA GLY A 216 -2.34 -6.89 15.55
C GLY A 216 -1.04 -7.70 15.47
N GLU A 217 -1.10 -9.02 15.60
CA GLU A 217 0.04 -9.94 15.44
C GLU A 217 -0.04 -10.66 14.10
N ILE A 218 1.11 -11.06 13.54
CA ILE A 218 1.13 -11.86 12.31
C ILE A 218 0.47 -13.21 12.62
N ALA A 219 -0.56 -13.57 11.86
CA ALA A 219 -1.27 -14.83 12.06
C ALA A 219 -0.32 -16.02 11.80
N ARG A 220 -0.37 -17.03 12.68
CA ARG A 220 0.50 -18.22 12.60
C ARG A 220 0.32 -18.96 11.27
N ASP A 221 -0.94 -19.13 10.87
CA ASP A 221 -1.24 -19.67 9.56
C ASP A 221 -1.39 -18.52 8.56
N GLN A 222 -0.75 -18.63 7.40
CA GLN A 222 -0.96 -17.72 6.29
C GLN A 222 -1.75 -18.46 5.21
N TYR A 223 -2.93 -17.96 4.91
CA TYR A 223 -3.76 -18.44 3.81
C TYR A 223 -3.87 -17.34 2.76
N LYS A 224 -4.36 -17.68 1.57
CA LYS A 224 -4.65 -16.67 0.55
C LYS A 224 -5.85 -15.82 0.98
N MET A 225 -5.78 -14.51 0.76
CA MET A 225 -6.89 -13.60 1.08
C MET A 225 -8.15 -13.97 0.29
N PRO A 226 -9.31 -14.17 0.95
CA PRO A 226 -10.58 -14.34 0.27
C PRO A 226 -10.90 -13.11 -0.59
N ARG A 227 -10.95 -13.26 -1.91
CA ARG A 227 -11.21 -12.14 -2.84
C ARG A 227 -12.69 -11.91 -3.14
N ASN A 228 -13.57 -12.82 -2.77
CA ASN A 228 -15.01 -12.72 -3.02
C ASN A 228 -15.81 -12.06 -1.89
N GLN A 229 -15.17 -11.81 -0.73
CA GLN A 229 -15.84 -11.46 0.51
C GLN A 229 -15.15 -10.29 1.23
N LEU A 230 -14.78 -9.24 0.50
CA LEU A 230 -14.17 -8.05 1.11
C LEU A 230 -15.25 -7.25 1.85
N ARG A 231 -15.07 -7.12 3.16
CA ARG A 231 -16.03 -6.48 4.07
C ARG A 231 -15.74 -5.00 4.27
N THR A 232 -14.51 -4.69 4.68
CA THR A 232 -14.08 -3.30 4.91
C THR A 232 -12.69 -3.06 4.34
N ILE A 233 -12.42 -1.81 3.97
CA ILE A 233 -11.12 -1.34 3.51
C ILE A 233 -10.80 -0.06 4.27
N GLY A 234 -9.58 0.07 4.75
CA GLY A 234 -9.13 1.22 5.51
C GLY A 234 -7.67 1.54 5.26
N VAL A 235 -7.27 2.72 5.70
CA VAL A 235 -5.87 3.16 5.71
C VAL A 235 -5.51 3.57 7.12
N SER A 236 -4.33 3.16 7.57
CA SER A 236 -3.79 3.51 8.88
C SER A 236 -2.35 3.98 8.77
N ILE A 237 -1.93 4.82 9.69
CA ILE A 237 -0.54 5.19 9.92
C ILE A 237 -0.05 4.55 11.23
N LEU A 238 1.16 3.97 11.22
CA LEU A 238 1.78 3.34 12.38
C LEU A 238 3.09 4.05 12.76
N GLY A 239 3.04 4.78 13.87
CA GLY A 239 4.17 5.47 14.48
C GLY A 239 4.97 4.62 15.46
N GLY A 240 4.32 3.81 16.31
CA GLY A 240 4.94 3.14 17.45
C GLY A 240 6.18 2.31 17.11
N ASN A 241 6.02 1.29 16.26
CA ASN A 241 7.12 0.40 15.86
C ASN A 241 8.14 1.06 14.93
N SER A 242 7.77 2.19 14.30
CA SER A 242 8.61 2.90 13.34
C SER A 242 9.34 4.09 13.97
N LEU A 243 9.06 4.40 15.25
CA LEU A 243 9.49 5.62 15.94
C LEU A 243 9.17 6.90 15.15
N VAL A 244 8.01 6.90 14.48
CA VAL A 244 7.54 8.02 13.65
C VAL A 244 6.50 8.81 14.42
N ALA A 245 6.75 10.10 14.59
CA ALA A 245 5.86 11.07 15.25
C ALA A 245 5.81 12.37 14.44
N GLY A 246 4.78 13.18 14.70
CA GLY A 246 4.58 14.48 14.06
C GLY A 246 3.31 14.55 13.19
N PRO A 247 3.12 15.68 12.49
CA PRO A 247 1.93 15.91 11.70
C PRO A 247 1.92 15.00 10.47
N TYR A 248 0.81 14.33 10.24
CA TYR A 248 0.61 13.47 9.08
C TYR A 248 -0.59 13.94 8.26
N GLU A 249 -0.50 13.77 6.95
CA GLU A 249 -1.63 13.99 6.04
C GLU A 249 -1.58 12.99 4.88
N LEU A 250 -2.75 12.51 4.49
CA LEU A 250 -2.97 11.69 3.32
C LEU A 250 -4.22 12.21 2.60
N GLY A 251 -4.04 12.70 1.39
CA GLY A 251 -5.14 12.93 0.44
C GLY A 251 -5.54 11.60 -0.19
N ILE A 252 -6.85 11.31 -0.26
CA ILE A 252 -7.41 10.13 -0.92
C ILE A 252 -8.56 10.57 -1.83
N ASP A 253 -8.51 10.16 -3.10
CA ASP A 253 -9.64 10.36 -4.04
C ASP A 253 -10.46 9.07 -4.16
N THR A 254 -9.80 7.98 -4.51
CA THR A 254 -10.44 6.69 -4.81
C THR A 254 -9.58 5.50 -4.39
N ILE A 255 -10.27 4.41 -4.05
CA ILE A 255 -9.70 3.07 -3.88
C ILE A 255 -10.47 2.14 -4.80
N SER A 256 -9.78 1.41 -5.67
CA SER A 256 -10.36 0.53 -6.69
C SER A 256 -9.63 -0.79 -6.79
N ALA A 257 -10.27 -1.82 -7.35
CA ALA A 257 -9.59 -3.03 -7.78
C ALA A 257 -9.33 -2.97 -9.29
N VAL A 258 -8.15 -3.39 -9.74
CA VAL A 258 -7.73 -3.35 -11.15
C VAL A 258 -7.06 -4.66 -11.57
N VAL A 259 -7.11 -4.94 -12.87
CA VAL A 259 -6.42 -6.07 -13.52
C VAL A 259 -5.05 -5.59 -14.03
N GLU A 260 -4.12 -6.52 -14.25
CA GLU A 260 -2.86 -6.21 -14.92
C GLU A 260 -3.13 -5.55 -16.30
N PRO A 261 -2.45 -4.43 -16.64
CA PRO A 261 -2.72 -3.71 -17.89
C PRO A 261 -2.39 -4.47 -19.18
N GLY A 262 -1.74 -5.65 -19.11
CA GLY A 262 -1.60 -6.55 -20.25
C GLY A 262 -2.95 -7.05 -20.80
N ASP A 263 -3.96 -7.12 -19.94
CA ASP A 263 -5.27 -7.70 -20.26
C ASP A 263 -6.34 -6.65 -20.61
N ILE A 264 -6.05 -5.36 -20.42
CA ILE A 264 -7.01 -4.26 -20.63
C ILE A 264 -7.13 -3.91 -22.12
N GLN A 265 -6.10 -4.19 -22.93
CA GLN A 265 -6.09 -3.83 -24.36
C GLN A 265 -7.02 -4.70 -25.23
N GLU A 266 -7.35 -5.92 -24.82
CA GLU A 266 -8.25 -6.80 -25.59
C GLU A 266 -9.74 -6.44 -25.40
N ALA A 267 -10.11 -5.89 -24.24
CA ALA A 267 -11.51 -5.56 -23.94
C ALA A 267 -12.04 -4.31 -24.67
N GLN A 268 -11.17 -3.48 -25.25
CA GLN A 268 -11.56 -2.27 -25.98
C GLN A 268 -11.50 -2.42 -27.52
N SER A 269 -10.90 -3.49 -28.07
CA SER A 269 -10.88 -3.70 -29.52
C SER A 269 -12.09 -4.48 -30.07
N GLU A 270 -12.92 -5.07 -29.20
CA GLU A 270 -14.10 -5.85 -29.63
C GLU A 270 -15.40 -5.02 -29.73
N LYS A 271 -15.30 -3.70 -29.53
CA LYS A 271 -16.42 -2.75 -29.67
C LYS A 271 -16.17 -1.62 -30.69
N ALA A 272 -15.20 -1.80 -31.58
CA ALA A 272 -14.93 -0.88 -32.69
C ALA A 272 -15.35 -1.48 -34.02
#